data_AF-A0A3L6NFL8-F1
#
_entry.id   AF-A0A3L6NFL8-F1
#
_cell.length_a   1.000
_cell.length_b   1.000
_cell.length_c   1.000
_cell.angle_alpha   90.00
_cell.angle_beta   90.00
_cell.angle_gamma   90.00
#
_symmetry.space_group_name_H-M   'P 1'
#
loop_
_entity.id
_entity.type
_entity.pdbx_description
1 polymer ?
#
loop_
_entity_poly.entity_id
_entity_poly.type
_entity_poly.pdbx_seq_one_letter_code
_entity_poly.pdbx_strand_id
1 'polypeptide(L)'
;MVHTTASYDTYGTAHAYTIRAMRHMINNGVLGIEHGNFLDEDLAELMAAKGIYLTPTLVTHDAMATPPYDQFLNEDFAYEAGVTACFGSDLIAGMHQFQRREFTIRSQVLPVLAILRSATINCAKMMRREDRIGHIKEGFMADMVVLMENPLVDITVLDSKEKLLAVIKGGHIAFSSVKELPVTINRKPW
;
A
#
# COMPACT_ATOMS: atom_id res chain seq x y z
N MET A 1 12.83 -21.45 -3.39
CA MET A 1 12.42 -20.22 -2.70
C MET A 1 11.05 -20.40 -2.03
N VAL A 2 9.95 -20.67 -2.76
CA VAL A 2 8.61 -20.87 -2.16
C VAL A 2 8.58 -21.98 -1.11
N HIS A 3 9.19 -23.15 -1.36
CA HIS A 3 9.30 -24.19 -0.33
C HIS A 3 10.09 -23.75 0.90
N THR A 4 11.11 -22.92 0.71
CA THR A 4 11.93 -22.38 1.80
C THR A 4 11.13 -21.37 2.62
N THR A 5 10.40 -20.45 2.01
CA THR A 5 9.57 -19.50 2.78
C THR A 5 8.47 -20.23 3.55
N ALA A 6 7.84 -21.23 2.92
CA ALA A 6 6.83 -22.06 3.58
C ALA A 6 7.38 -22.83 4.80
N SER A 7 8.64 -23.29 4.79
CA SER A 7 9.23 -24.00 5.94
C SER A 7 9.54 -23.10 7.14
N TYR A 8 9.35 -21.79 7.01
CA TYR A 8 9.52 -20.80 8.08
C TYR A 8 8.23 -20.01 8.34
N ASP A 9 7.06 -20.61 8.03
CA ASP A 9 5.74 -20.00 8.24
C ASP A 9 5.59 -18.60 7.61
N THR A 10 6.28 -18.38 6.49
CA THR A 10 6.22 -17.14 5.72
C THR A 10 5.95 -17.44 4.24
N TYR A 11 5.94 -16.43 3.40
CA TYR A 11 5.70 -16.56 1.97
C TYR A 11 6.55 -15.57 1.18
N GLY A 12 6.67 -15.81 -0.12
CA GLY A 12 7.39 -14.92 -1.03
C GLY A 12 6.44 -14.00 -1.78
N THR A 13 6.88 -12.76 -1.98
CA THR A 13 6.37 -11.89 -3.04
C THR A 13 7.38 -11.85 -4.18
N ALA A 14 6.96 -11.46 -5.38
CA ALA A 14 7.81 -11.42 -6.54
C ALA A 14 7.61 -10.16 -7.38
N HIS A 15 8.73 -9.60 -7.80
CA HIS A 15 8.80 -8.54 -8.81
C HIS A 15 8.42 -9.10 -10.18
N ALA A 16 7.31 -8.64 -10.76
CA ALA A 16 6.87 -9.11 -12.07
C ALA A 16 6.00 -8.09 -12.80
N TYR A 17 6.23 -7.96 -14.11
CA TYR A 17 5.46 -7.08 -14.98
C TYR A 17 4.55 -7.84 -15.94
N THR A 18 5.05 -8.87 -16.62
CA THR A 18 4.32 -9.53 -17.72
C THR A 18 3.39 -10.63 -17.22
N ILE A 19 2.24 -10.79 -17.90
CA ILE A 19 1.22 -11.81 -17.60
C ILE A 19 1.84 -13.22 -17.50
N ARG A 20 2.71 -13.58 -18.45
CA ARG A 20 3.38 -14.89 -18.46
C ARG A 20 4.22 -15.12 -17.21
N ALA A 21 4.98 -14.11 -16.77
CA ALA A 21 5.82 -14.20 -15.58
C ALA A 21 4.98 -14.28 -14.31
N MET A 22 4.00 -13.38 -14.16
CA MET A 22 3.09 -13.36 -13.01
C MET A 22 2.34 -14.69 -12.87
N ARG A 23 1.73 -15.18 -13.94
CA ARG A 23 1.01 -16.47 -13.95
C ARG A 23 1.93 -17.64 -13.59
N HIS A 24 3.16 -17.66 -14.12
CA HIS A 24 4.14 -18.67 -13.75
C HIS A 24 4.48 -18.63 -12.26
N MET A 25 4.73 -17.46 -11.69
CA MET A 25 5.04 -17.29 -10.26
C MET A 25 3.88 -17.71 -9.36
N ILE A 26 2.66 -17.28 -9.69
CA ILE A 26 1.42 -17.65 -8.96
C ILE A 26 1.23 -19.17 -8.98
N ASN A 27 1.39 -19.82 -10.14
CA ASN A 27 1.27 -21.27 -10.26
C ASN A 27 2.35 -22.04 -9.48
N ASN A 28 3.46 -21.39 -9.15
CA ASN A 28 4.53 -21.96 -8.32
C ASN A 28 4.46 -21.52 -6.85
N GLY A 29 3.37 -20.88 -6.42
CA GLY A 29 3.06 -20.61 -5.01
C GLY A 29 3.60 -19.31 -4.45
N VAL A 30 3.98 -18.34 -5.30
CA VAL A 30 4.16 -16.95 -4.86
C VAL A 30 2.80 -16.39 -4.42
N LEU A 31 2.76 -15.63 -3.32
CA LEU A 31 1.51 -15.08 -2.77
C LEU A 31 1.40 -13.55 -2.88
N GLY A 32 2.40 -12.87 -3.44
CA GLY A 32 2.31 -11.45 -3.74
C GLY A 32 3.04 -11.08 -5.03
N ILE A 33 2.48 -10.16 -5.79
CA ILE A 33 3.07 -9.61 -7.01
C ILE A 33 3.37 -8.12 -6.77
N GLU A 34 4.63 -7.73 -6.97
CA GLU A 34 5.05 -6.33 -6.97
C GLU A 34 4.99 -5.79 -8.40
N HIS A 35 4.62 -4.52 -8.54
CA HIS A 35 4.36 -3.78 -9.78
C HIS A 35 3.10 -4.26 -10.53
N GLY A 36 3.17 -5.41 -11.23
CA GLY A 36 2.02 -6.01 -11.91
C GLY A 36 1.41 -5.15 -13.03
N ASN A 37 2.16 -4.25 -13.66
CA ASN A 37 1.59 -3.20 -14.52
C ASN A 37 0.85 -3.71 -15.76
N PHE A 38 1.17 -4.91 -16.27
CA PHE A 38 0.47 -5.50 -17.42
C PHE A 38 -0.61 -6.50 -17.00
N LEU A 39 -1.18 -6.33 -15.80
CA LEU A 39 -2.31 -7.13 -15.35
C LEU A 39 -3.50 -6.99 -16.32
N ASP A 40 -4.10 -8.13 -16.67
CA ASP A 40 -5.37 -8.21 -17.39
C ASP A 40 -6.46 -8.82 -16.50
N GLU A 41 -7.71 -8.76 -16.97
CA GLU A 41 -8.88 -9.29 -16.26
C GLU A 41 -8.71 -10.77 -15.89
N ASP A 42 -8.33 -11.63 -16.85
CA ASP A 42 -8.12 -13.08 -16.65
C ASP A 42 -7.11 -13.40 -15.53
N LEU A 43 -6.03 -12.62 -15.45
CA LEU A 43 -5.03 -12.81 -14.40
C LEU A 43 -5.48 -12.19 -13.08
N ALA A 44 -6.21 -11.08 -13.10
CA ALA A 44 -6.80 -10.47 -11.90
C ALA A 44 -7.80 -11.43 -11.22
N GLU A 45 -8.66 -12.08 -12.00
CA GLU A 45 -9.57 -13.12 -11.51
C GLU A 45 -8.81 -14.30 -10.89
N LEU A 46 -7.74 -14.77 -11.55
CA LEU A 46 -6.88 -15.81 -11.00
C LEU A 46 -6.24 -15.40 -9.67
N MET A 47 -5.76 -14.16 -9.59
CA MET A 47 -5.16 -13.60 -8.38
C MET A 47 -6.19 -13.55 -7.24
N ALA A 48 -7.40 -13.06 -7.51
CA ALA A 48 -8.48 -13.01 -6.53
C ALA A 48 -8.87 -14.42 -6.04
N ALA A 49 -9.06 -15.36 -6.96
CA ALA A 49 -9.41 -16.75 -6.64
C ALA A 49 -8.35 -17.48 -5.81
N LYS A 50 -7.07 -17.11 -5.97
CA LYS A 50 -5.95 -17.68 -5.22
C LYS A 50 -5.52 -16.87 -3.99
N GLY A 51 -6.15 -15.74 -3.73
CA GLY A 51 -5.78 -14.86 -2.62
C GLY A 51 -4.39 -14.23 -2.76
N ILE A 52 -3.97 -13.92 -3.99
CA ILE A 52 -2.69 -13.29 -4.29
C ILE A 52 -2.77 -11.79 -3.98
N TYR A 53 -1.78 -11.27 -3.28
CA TYR A 53 -1.64 -9.83 -3.04
C TYR A 53 -1.06 -9.11 -4.25
N LEU A 54 -1.45 -7.86 -4.46
CA LEU A 54 -0.87 -6.97 -5.46
C LEU A 54 -0.30 -5.71 -4.79
N THR A 55 0.93 -5.33 -5.10
CA THR A 55 1.53 -4.04 -4.68
C THR A 55 1.98 -3.25 -5.92
N PRO A 56 1.13 -2.35 -6.46
CA PRO A 56 1.37 -1.68 -7.75
C PRO A 56 2.57 -0.73 -7.85
N THR A 57 2.91 0.00 -6.79
CA THR A 57 4.06 0.93 -6.74
C THR A 57 4.08 2.02 -7.82
N LEU A 58 2.91 2.56 -8.18
CA LEU A 58 2.74 3.42 -9.36
C LEU A 58 3.59 4.71 -9.30
N VAL A 59 3.77 5.26 -8.11
CA VAL A 59 4.52 6.49 -7.86
C VAL A 59 6.01 6.39 -8.22
N THR A 60 6.61 5.21 -8.22
CA THR A 60 8.00 5.08 -8.68
C THR A 60 8.11 5.36 -10.17
N HIS A 61 7.13 4.91 -10.96
CA HIS A 61 7.05 5.21 -12.38
C HIS A 61 6.76 6.70 -12.60
N ASP A 62 5.83 7.29 -11.85
CA ASP A 62 5.56 8.75 -11.92
C ASP A 62 6.80 9.59 -11.61
N ALA A 63 7.59 9.19 -10.59
CA ALA A 63 8.77 9.94 -10.17
C ALA A 63 9.98 9.77 -11.08
N MET A 64 10.15 8.60 -11.71
CA MET A 64 11.28 8.29 -12.59
C MET A 64 11.04 8.65 -14.05
N ALA A 65 9.79 8.63 -14.50
CA ALA A 65 9.48 8.74 -15.90
C ALA A 65 9.23 10.18 -16.35
N THR A 66 9.68 10.49 -17.57
CA THR A 66 9.16 11.62 -18.34
C THR A 66 7.84 11.17 -18.99
N PRO A 67 6.78 11.99 -19.01
CA PRO A 67 5.54 11.65 -19.73
C PRO A 67 5.81 11.19 -21.18
N PRO A 68 4.98 10.30 -21.77
CA PRO A 68 3.71 9.76 -21.29
C PRO A 68 3.80 8.26 -20.92
N TYR A 69 3.51 7.92 -19.66
CA TYR A 69 3.36 6.52 -19.20
C TYR A 69 2.00 6.32 -18.53
N ASP A 70 0.98 6.77 -19.25
CA ASP A 70 -0.45 6.49 -19.06
C ASP A 70 -0.82 4.99 -19.12
N GLN A 71 0.10 4.12 -19.56
CA GLN A 71 -0.15 2.69 -19.80
C GLN A 71 0.03 1.77 -18.58
N PHE A 72 0.39 2.29 -17.41
CA PHE A 72 0.68 1.48 -16.21
C PHE A 72 -0.47 1.41 -15.18
N LEU A 73 -1.60 2.07 -15.47
CA LEU A 73 -2.76 2.11 -14.59
C LEU A 73 -3.76 1.02 -14.98
N ASN A 74 -3.52 -0.21 -14.50
CA ASN A 74 -4.44 -1.35 -14.63
C ASN A 74 -4.87 -1.87 -13.23
N GLU A 75 -4.87 -1.00 -12.23
CA GLU A 75 -5.29 -1.36 -10.86
C GLU A 75 -6.81 -1.50 -10.74
N ASP A 76 -7.57 -0.92 -11.67
CA ASP A 76 -9.01 -1.07 -11.82
C ASP A 76 -9.40 -2.54 -12.07
N PHE A 77 -8.73 -3.26 -12.98
CA PHE A 77 -8.98 -4.71 -13.17
C PHE A 77 -8.76 -5.51 -11.88
N ALA A 78 -7.71 -5.18 -11.12
CA ALA A 78 -7.44 -5.81 -9.84
C ALA A 78 -8.56 -5.55 -8.84
N TYR A 79 -9.03 -4.30 -8.78
CA TYR A 79 -10.11 -3.90 -7.88
C TYR A 79 -11.44 -4.55 -8.24
N GLU A 80 -11.82 -4.55 -9.52
CA GLU A 80 -13.07 -5.14 -10.03
C GLU A 80 -13.11 -6.65 -9.79
N ALA A 81 -11.99 -7.36 -9.98
CA ALA A 81 -11.87 -8.78 -9.70
C ALA A 81 -11.83 -9.11 -8.19
N GLY A 82 -11.65 -8.11 -7.31
CA GLY A 82 -11.57 -8.31 -5.86
C GLY A 82 -10.19 -8.77 -5.36
N VAL A 83 -9.12 -8.46 -6.09
CA VAL A 83 -7.73 -8.69 -5.66
C VAL A 83 -7.44 -7.86 -4.40
N THR A 84 -6.73 -8.45 -3.44
CA THR A 84 -6.30 -7.71 -2.24
C THR A 84 -5.06 -6.88 -2.56
N ALA A 85 -5.27 -5.61 -2.96
CA ALA A 85 -4.17 -4.68 -3.24
C ALA A 85 -3.61 -4.04 -1.95
N CYS A 86 -2.29 -3.89 -1.89
CA CYS A 86 -1.55 -3.20 -0.84
C CYS A 86 -0.91 -1.90 -1.38
N PHE A 87 -0.68 -0.96 -0.48
CA PHE A 87 0.01 0.29 -0.77
C PHE A 87 1.52 0.09 -0.72
N GLY A 88 2.22 0.60 -1.73
CA GLY A 88 3.68 0.54 -1.82
C GLY A 88 4.15 1.61 -2.78
N SER A 89 5.37 2.11 -2.59
CA SER A 89 5.89 3.22 -3.40
C SER A 89 7.07 2.87 -4.28
N ASP A 90 7.92 1.92 -3.87
CA ASP A 90 9.18 1.53 -4.53
C ASP A 90 10.09 2.70 -4.97
N LEU A 91 10.08 3.78 -4.20
CA LEU A 91 10.89 4.97 -4.49
C LEU A 91 12.33 4.74 -4.04
N ILE A 92 13.26 5.21 -4.85
CA ILE A 92 14.70 5.04 -4.65
C ILE A 92 15.36 6.41 -4.45
N ALA A 93 16.38 6.46 -3.59
CA ALA A 93 17.24 7.63 -3.38
C ALA A 93 16.44 8.92 -3.05
N GLY A 94 16.71 10.02 -3.77
CA GLY A 94 16.11 11.34 -3.50
C GLY A 94 14.60 11.45 -3.77
N MET A 95 13.95 10.36 -4.21
CA MET A 95 12.55 10.39 -4.62
C MET A 95 11.55 10.22 -3.46
N HIS A 96 11.99 9.93 -2.23
CA HIS A 96 11.09 9.66 -1.09
C HIS A 96 10.11 10.80 -0.77
N GLN A 97 10.42 12.04 -1.15
CA GLN A 97 9.49 13.17 -1.05
C GLN A 97 8.17 12.95 -1.81
N PHE A 98 8.16 12.08 -2.83
CA PHE A 98 6.99 11.73 -3.63
C PHE A 98 6.14 10.61 -3.03
N GLN A 99 6.57 9.93 -1.97
CA GLN A 99 5.93 8.70 -1.44
C GLN A 99 4.40 8.79 -1.32
N ARG A 100 3.90 9.94 -0.88
CA ARG A 100 2.48 10.11 -0.63
C ARG A 100 1.67 10.27 -1.91
N ARG A 101 2.26 10.77 -3.01
CA ARG A 101 1.58 10.98 -4.30
C ARG A 101 0.92 9.73 -4.87
N GLU A 102 1.32 8.54 -4.43
CA GLU A 102 0.61 7.29 -4.69
C GLU A 102 -0.90 7.38 -4.34
N PHE A 103 -1.31 8.10 -3.28
CA PHE A 103 -2.73 8.33 -2.97
C PHE A 103 -3.45 9.07 -4.11
N THR A 104 -2.87 10.17 -4.58
CA THR A 104 -3.40 10.97 -5.69
C THR A 104 -3.39 10.20 -7.02
N ILE A 105 -2.36 9.38 -7.26
CA ILE A 105 -2.29 8.55 -8.48
C ILE A 105 -3.42 7.52 -8.46
N ARG A 106 -3.56 6.77 -7.36
CA ARG A 106 -4.60 5.74 -7.24
C ARG A 106 -6.01 6.29 -7.25
N SER A 107 -6.23 7.52 -6.77
CA SER A 107 -7.56 8.15 -6.77
C SER A 107 -8.12 8.46 -8.16
N GLN A 108 -7.30 8.36 -9.20
CA GLN A 108 -7.74 8.54 -10.59
C GLN A 108 -8.55 7.34 -11.09
N VAL A 109 -8.35 6.15 -10.50
CA VAL A 109 -8.96 4.89 -10.98
C VAL A 109 -9.64 4.08 -9.87
N LEU A 110 -9.38 4.38 -8.58
CA LEU A 110 -9.95 3.66 -7.46
C LEU A 110 -10.84 4.54 -6.56
N PRO A 111 -11.88 3.95 -5.94
CA PRO A 111 -12.62 4.63 -4.89
C PRO A 111 -11.75 4.81 -3.65
N VAL A 112 -11.92 5.95 -2.99
CA VAL A 112 -11.13 6.36 -1.80
C VAL A 112 -11.03 5.27 -0.74
N LEU A 113 -12.13 4.55 -0.46
CA LEU A 113 -12.13 3.49 0.55
C LEU A 113 -11.22 2.32 0.17
N ALA A 114 -11.10 1.98 -1.11
CA ALA A 114 -10.18 0.94 -1.56
C ALA A 114 -8.71 1.35 -1.33
N ILE A 115 -8.39 2.61 -1.57
CA ILE A 115 -7.04 3.17 -1.37
C ILE A 115 -6.69 3.22 0.12
N LEU A 116 -7.62 3.66 0.97
CA LEU A 116 -7.39 3.67 2.43
C LEU A 116 -7.20 2.23 2.96
N ARG A 117 -7.98 1.27 2.46
CA ARG A 117 -7.81 -0.15 2.81
C ARG A 117 -6.47 -0.71 2.33
N SER A 118 -6.02 -0.35 1.13
CA SER A 118 -4.73 -0.78 0.60
C SER A 118 -3.57 -0.25 1.45
N ALA A 119 -3.70 0.93 2.06
CA ALA A 119 -2.71 1.50 2.97
C ALA A 119 -2.83 1.07 4.44
N THR A 120 -3.86 0.29 4.80
CA THR A 120 -4.14 -0.08 6.20
C THR A 120 -4.41 -1.59 6.35
N ILE A 121 -5.67 -2.00 6.24
CA ILE A 121 -6.15 -3.34 6.60
C ILE A 121 -5.59 -4.42 5.67
N ASN A 122 -5.36 -4.09 4.39
CA ASN A 122 -4.81 -5.04 3.43
C ASN A 122 -3.33 -5.30 3.72
N CYS A 123 -2.55 -4.27 4.02
CA CYS A 123 -1.15 -4.41 4.46
C CYS A 123 -1.06 -5.22 5.76
N ALA A 124 -1.97 -5.00 6.72
CA ALA A 124 -2.03 -5.80 7.94
C ALA A 124 -2.27 -7.29 7.65
N LYS A 125 -3.22 -7.59 6.76
CA LYS A 125 -3.54 -8.95 6.30
C LYS A 125 -2.37 -9.59 5.53
N MET A 126 -1.72 -8.84 4.64
CA MET A 126 -0.52 -9.26 3.93
C MET A 126 0.58 -9.66 4.92
N MET A 127 0.82 -8.85 5.95
CA MET A 127 1.81 -9.17 6.99
C MET A 127 1.37 -10.28 7.97
N ARG A 128 0.15 -10.83 7.84
CA ARG A 128 -0.45 -11.79 8.79
C ARG A 128 -0.55 -11.20 10.21
N ARG A 129 -0.99 -9.95 10.30
CA ARG A 129 -1.08 -9.13 11.52
C ARG A 129 -2.43 -8.40 11.64
N GLU A 130 -3.44 -8.87 10.92
CA GLU A 130 -4.81 -8.34 10.93
C GLU A 130 -5.51 -8.42 12.30
N ASP A 131 -4.95 -9.16 13.26
CA ASP A 131 -5.39 -9.24 14.66
C ASP A 131 -4.68 -8.24 15.59
N ARG A 132 -3.74 -7.44 15.05
CA ARG A 132 -2.89 -6.52 15.83
C ARG A 132 -2.82 -5.09 15.28
N ILE A 133 -2.83 -4.89 13.96
CA ILE A 133 -2.58 -3.58 13.33
C ILE A 133 -3.56 -3.29 12.18
N GLY A 134 -3.55 -2.04 11.69
CA GLY A 134 -4.32 -1.60 10.52
C GLY A 134 -5.77 -1.22 10.81
N HIS A 135 -6.29 -1.48 12.01
CA HIS A 135 -7.65 -1.11 12.44
C HIS A 135 -7.62 -0.21 13.68
N ILE A 136 -8.56 0.73 13.76
CA ILE A 136 -8.92 1.40 15.02
C ILE A 136 -9.96 0.53 15.71
N LYS A 137 -9.50 -0.36 16.60
CA LYS A 137 -10.33 -1.31 17.34
C LYS A 137 -9.70 -1.64 18.69
N GLU A 138 -10.51 -1.93 19.70
CA GLU A 138 -10.01 -2.40 20.99
C GLU A 138 -9.11 -3.64 20.84
N GLY A 139 -7.98 -3.66 21.56
CA GLY A 139 -6.97 -4.72 21.48
C GLY A 139 -5.94 -4.58 20.36
N PHE A 140 -6.08 -3.59 19.47
CA PHE A 140 -5.11 -3.30 18.42
C PHE A 140 -4.05 -2.30 18.88
N MET A 141 -2.91 -2.28 18.20
CA MET A 141 -1.87 -1.26 18.44
C MET A 141 -2.43 0.13 18.17
N ALA A 142 -2.11 1.08 19.05
CA ALA A 142 -2.47 2.48 18.89
C ALA A 142 -1.55 3.18 17.86
N ASP A 143 -1.68 2.77 16.60
CA ASP A 143 -1.03 3.35 15.43
C ASP A 143 -2.05 4.18 14.65
N MET A 144 -1.88 5.50 14.63
CA MET A 144 -2.87 6.44 14.07
C MET A 144 -2.19 7.62 13.40
N VAL A 145 -2.83 8.14 12.37
CA VAL A 145 -2.54 9.45 11.78
C VAL A 145 -3.74 10.36 12.03
N VAL A 146 -3.47 11.59 12.48
CA VAL A 146 -4.50 12.60 12.72
C VAL A 146 -4.37 13.65 11.61
N LEU A 147 -5.47 13.89 10.91
CA LEU A 147 -5.53 14.79 9.76
C LEU A 147 -6.43 15.98 10.09
N MET A 148 -6.13 17.12 9.47
CA MET A 148 -6.93 18.33 9.58
C MET A 148 -8.28 18.21 8.87
N GLU A 149 -8.36 17.37 7.83
CA GLU A 149 -9.51 17.23 6.95
C GLU A 149 -9.86 15.74 6.73
N ASN A 150 -11.06 15.49 6.23
CA ASN A 150 -11.58 14.13 6.04
C ASN A 150 -11.06 13.51 4.73
N PRO A 151 -10.21 12.46 4.78
CA PRO A 151 -9.68 11.82 3.58
C PRO A 151 -10.74 11.10 2.74
N LEU A 152 -11.94 10.84 3.30
CA LEU A 152 -13.06 10.27 2.55
C LEU A 152 -13.70 11.27 1.57
N VAL A 153 -13.51 12.58 1.82
CA VAL A 153 -14.00 13.65 0.93
C VAL A 153 -12.92 14.04 -0.06
N ASP A 154 -11.68 14.20 0.42
CA ASP A 154 -10.52 14.51 -0.41
C ASP A 154 -9.31 13.72 0.09
N ILE A 155 -8.91 12.69 -0.67
CA ILE A 155 -7.80 11.81 -0.30
C ILE A 155 -6.44 12.50 -0.43
N THR A 156 -6.34 13.59 -1.18
CA THR A 156 -5.07 14.33 -1.38
C THR A 156 -4.60 15.00 -0.09
N VAL A 157 -5.44 15.09 0.94
CA VAL A 157 -5.05 15.48 2.30
C VAL A 157 -3.88 14.63 2.82
N LEU A 158 -3.79 13.36 2.41
CA LEU A 158 -2.73 12.43 2.80
C LEU A 158 -1.38 12.76 2.13
N ASP A 159 -1.37 13.60 1.07
CA ASP A 159 -0.17 14.04 0.37
C ASP A 159 0.46 15.27 1.03
N SER A 160 -0.32 16.02 1.81
CA SER A 160 0.11 17.27 2.42
C SER A 160 0.77 17.05 3.78
N LYS A 161 1.96 17.64 4.00
CA LYS A 161 2.57 17.68 5.35
C LYS A 161 1.82 18.64 6.27
N GLU A 162 1.25 19.70 5.71
CA GLU A 162 0.59 20.78 6.45
C GLU A 162 -0.75 20.34 7.03
N LYS A 163 -1.41 19.38 6.37
CA LYS A 163 -2.68 18.80 6.82
C LYS A 163 -2.50 17.65 7.82
N LEU A 164 -1.26 17.21 8.08
CA LEU A 164 -0.95 16.22 9.10
C LEU A 164 -0.84 16.90 10.47
N LEU A 165 -1.73 16.53 11.39
CA LEU A 165 -1.76 17.07 12.73
C LEU A 165 -0.89 16.28 13.70
N ALA A 166 -0.94 14.94 13.64
CA ALA A 166 -0.15 14.09 14.51
C ALA A 166 0.07 12.69 13.92
N VAL A 167 1.15 12.05 14.35
CA VAL A 167 1.43 10.63 14.12
C VAL A 167 1.60 9.96 15.48
N ILE A 168 0.76 8.98 15.75
CA ILE A 168 0.79 8.15 16.95
C ILE A 168 1.23 6.76 16.55
N LYS A 169 2.22 6.21 17.26
CA LYS A 169 2.77 4.88 17.01
C LYS A 169 2.94 4.14 18.34
N GLY A 170 2.26 3.01 18.48
CA GLY A 170 2.25 2.20 19.69
C GLY A 170 1.76 2.97 20.92
N GLY A 171 0.85 3.93 20.73
CA GLY A 171 0.35 4.81 21.79
C GLY A 171 1.28 5.99 22.13
N HIS A 172 2.40 6.14 21.44
CA HIS A 172 3.32 7.25 21.60
C HIS A 172 3.16 8.27 20.47
N ILE A 173 3.20 9.56 20.80
CA ILE A 173 3.15 10.65 19.82
C ILE A 173 4.56 10.82 19.23
N ALA A 174 4.70 10.48 17.95
CA ALA A 174 5.95 10.55 17.20
C ALA A 174 6.12 11.90 16.47
N PHE A 175 5.00 12.52 16.10
CA PHE A 175 4.94 13.85 15.50
C PHE A 175 3.66 14.53 15.96
N SER A 176 3.71 15.84 16.18
CA SER A 176 2.52 16.65 16.45
C SER A 176 2.77 18.11 16.05
N SER A 177 1.80 18.71 15.38
CA SER A 177 1.68 20.16 15.19
C SER A 177 0.65 20.79 16.15
N VAL A 178 0.04 19.98 17.02
CA VAL A 178 -0.98 20.40 18.00
C VAL A 178 -0.32 20.59 19.36
N LYS A 179 -0.43 21.80 19.92
CA LYS A 179 0.25 22.21 21.16
C LYS A 179 -0.14 21.35 22.36
N GLU A 180 -1.41 20.93 22.42
CA GLU A 180 -2.01 20.15 23.50
C GLU A 180 -1.63 18.66 23.42
N LEU A 181 -1.01 18.21 22.33
CA LEU A 181 -0.63 16.82 22.09
C LEU A 181 0.90 16.73 21.91
N PRO A 182 1.70 16.88 22.97
CA PRO A 182 3.15 16.96 22.86
C PRO A 182 3.77 15.62 22.43
N VAL A 183 4.87 15.69 21.65
CA VAL A 183 5.65 14.51 21.24
C VAL A 183 6.17 13.77 22.48
N THR A 184 5.93 12.45 22.53
CA THR A 184 6.32 11.60 23.68
C THR A 184 7.51 10.70 23.37
N ILE A 185 7.87 10.54 22.10
CA ILE A 185 9.07 9.78 21.69
C ILE A 185 9.96 10.62 20.80
N ASN A 186 11.18 10.88 21.29
CA ASN A 186 12.25 11.47 20.48
C ASN A 186 12.96 10.36 19.68
N ARG A 187 12.25 9.77 18.72
CA ARG A 187 12.94 9.22 17.55
C ARG A 187 12.95 10.32 16.52
N LYS A 188 14.14 10.78 16.09
CA LYS A 188 14.23 11.63 14.91
C LYS A 188 13.39 10.97 13.80
N PRO A 189 12.40 11.67 13.21
CA PRO A 189 11.79 11.15 12.00
C PRO A 189 12.94 11.01 11.00
N TRP A 190 13.00 9.84 10.38
CA TRP A 190 14.02 9.42 9.42
C TRP A 190 14.33 10.51 8.40
#